data_AF-X1BRK1-F1
#
_entry.id   AF-X1BRK1-F1
#
_cell.length_a   1.000
_cell.length_b   1.000
_cell.length_c   1.000
_cell.angle_alpha   90.00
_cell.angle_beta   90.00
_cell.angle_gamma   90.00
#
_symmetry.space_group_name_H-M   'P 1'
#
loop_
_entity.id
_entity.type
_entity.pdbx_description
1 polymer ?
#
loop_
_entity_poly.entity_id
_entity_poly.type
_entity_poly.pdbx_seq_one_letter_code
_entity_poly.pdbx_strand_id
1 'polypeptide(L)'
;MLNLRQQTAKFDLAWNFRETTNGLAGKIEYATDLFVADTIERMASHFSILITQVIAAPDKKIQTISLLSQQEYQQILIDWNQTHQNFPADKTIPELFHQQVTKTPENVAVIFEDNCLTYRELDERSNQLGHHLKNLGVRTGALVAIMLERSVEMIVSLLAILKTGAAYLPLDPEYPQQRLTYMLADSQASLLISQSYLLKQIPKIKVKTIHLDKEWNNISQCSKQTATTTISAEDNAYVIYTSGSTGQPKGVILSHRGLINYLTWRQQKTPLTSQDKVLQKTPISFDVSVWELFWPLITGAQLILAKPGGHRDSSYLVELIKQNNI
;
A
#
# COMPACT_ATOMS: atom_id res chain seq x y z
N MET A 1 38.76 -4.84 -53.33
CA MET A 1 38.20 -5.67 -52.23
C MET A 1 36.75 -5.27 -52.03
N LEU A 2 35.81 -6.19 -52.26
CA LEU A 2 34.39 -5.95 -52.00
C LEU A 2 34.14 -6.07 -50.50
N ASN A 3 33.84 -4.96 -49.84
CA ASN A 3 33.50 -4.93 -48.42
C ASN A 3 31.98 -5.05 -48.27
N LEU A 4 31.47 -6.27 -48.43
CA LEU A 4 30.05 -6.58 -48.20
C LEU A 4 29.85 -6.79 -46.70
N ARG A 5 29.54 -5.71 -45.96
CA ARG A 5 29.05 -5.84 -44.57
C ARG A 5 27.73 -6.61 -44.63
N GLN A 6 27.73 -7.84 -44.14
CA GLN A 6 26.52 -8.66 -44.02
C GLN A 6 25.58 -7.97 -43.00
N GLN A 7 24.44 -7.46 -43.46
CA GLN A 7 23.46 -6.73 -42.63
C GLN A 7 22.40 -7.65 -42.00
N THR A 8 22.59 -8.97 -42.10
CA THR A 8 21.61 -9.96 -41.63
C THR A 8 22.25 -10.81 -40.55
N ALA A 9 21.67 -10.78 -39.34
CA ALA A 9 22.05 -11.67 -38.26
C ALA A 9 21.50 -13.09 -38.52
N LYS A 10 22.33 -14.11 -38.33
CA LYS A 10 21.92 -15.52 -38.52
C LYS A 10 21.24 -16.14 -37.30
N PHE A 11 21.53 -15.57 -36.13
CA PHE A 11 20.99 -15.92 -34.83
C PHE A 11 20.69 -14.62 -34.07
N ASP A 12 19.98 -14.73 -32.95
CA ASP A 12 19.70 -13.58 -32.08
C ASP A 12 20.98 -12.87 -31.64
N LEU A 13 21.99 -13.65 -31.21
CA LEU A 13 23.29 -13.18 -30.76
C LEU A 13 24.37 -14.23 -31.02
N ALA A 14 25.44 -13.87 -31.70
CA ALA A 14 26.57 -14.74 -32.00
C ALA A 14 27.92 -14.07 -31.67
N TRP A 15 28.64 -14.66 -30.72
CA TRP A 15 29.98 -14.25 -30.34
C TRP A 15 31.00 -15.14 -31.04
N ASN A 16 31.87 -14.53 -31.83
CA ASN A 16 32.87 -15.26 -32.61
C ASN A 16 34.25 -14.77 -32.21
N PHE A 17 35.08 -15.66 -31.70
CA PHE A 17 36.46 -15.36 -31.31
C PHE A 17 37.45 -16.13 -32.18
N ARG A 18 38.61 -15.52 -32.43
CA ARG A 18 39.75 -16.16 -33.10
C ARG A 18 41.04 -15.75 -32.39
N GLU A 19 41.99 -16.68 -32.35
CA GLU A 19 43.33 -16.39 -31.86
C GLU A 19 44.14 -15.63 -32.93
N THR A 20 44.96 -14.69 -32.48
CA THR A 20 45.86 -13.88 -33.32
C THR A 20 47.22 -13.77 -32.63
N THR A 21 48.23 -13.29 -33.35
CA THR A 21 49.57 -13.05 -32.77
C THR A 21 49.57 -12.06 -31.60
N ASN A 22 48.51 -11.23 -31.47
CA ASN A 22 48.36 -10.22 -30.42
C ASN A 22 47.34 -10.64 -29.35
N GLY A 23 46.86 -11.88 -29.36
CA GLY A 23 45.84 -12.40 -28.44
C GLY A 23 44.50 -12.72 -29.10
N LEU A 24 43.43 -12.77 -28.32
CA LEU A 24 42.09 -13.14 -28.79
C LEU A 24 41.37 -11.95 -29.44
N ALA A 25 40.92 -12.09 -30.69
CA ALA A 25 40.08 -11.11 -31.38
C ALA A 25 38.64 -11.62 -31.49
N GLY A 26 37.67 -10.79 -31.12
CA GLY A 26 36.24 -11.14 -31.14
C GLY A 26 35.40 -10.26 -32.06
N LYS A 27 34.30 -10.79 -32.56
CA LYS A 27 33.18 -10.03 -33.14
C LYS A 27 31.85 -10.51 -32.55
N ILE A 28 30.93 -9.58 -32.36
CA ILE A 28 29.56 -9.88 -31.93
C ILE A 28 28.61 -9.52 -33.07
N GLU A 29 27.87 -10.51 -33.55
CA GLU A 29 26.77 -10.34 -34.51
C GLU A 29 25.46 -10.46 -33.72
N TYR A 30 24.50 -9.56 -33.96
CA TYR A 30 23.25 -9.53 -33.21
C TYR A 30 22.07 -9.08 -34.07
N ALA A 31 20.88 -9.59 -33.78
CA ALA A 31 19.64 -9.17 -34.43
C ALA A 31 19.20 -7.79 -33.91
N THR A 32 19.09 -6.80 -34.80
CA THR A 32 18.71 -5.42 -34.43
C THR A 32 17.25 -5.27 -34.01
N ASP A 33 16.41 -6.24 -34.39
CA ASP A 33 15.02 -6.32 -33.91
C ASP A 33 14.95 -6.69 -32.41
N LEU A 34 16.04 -7.24 -31.85
CA LEU A 34 16.13 -7.66 -30.45
C LEU A 34 17.10 -6.81 -29.62
N PHE A 35 18.17 -6.30 -30.23
CA PHE A 35 19.23 -5.59 -29.50
C PHE A 35 19.58 -4.25 -30.14
N VAL A 36 19.81 -3.26 -29.28
CA VAL A 36 20.47 -2.00 -29.62
C VAL A 36 21.96 -2.08 -29.34
N ALA A 37 22.78 -1.33 -30.09
CA ALA A 37 24.23 -1.36 -30.01
C ALA A 37 24.76 -1.18 -28.58
N ASP A 38 24.26 -0.18 -27.84
CA ASP A 38 24.67 0.10 -26.45
C ASP A 38 24.50 -1.11 -25.52
N THR A 39 23.50 -1.96 -25.77
CA THR A 39 23.29 -3.18 -24.98
C THR A 39 24.40 -4.20 -25.24
N ILE A 40 24.78 -4.36 -26.50
CA ILE A 40 25.84 -5.28 -26.91
C ILE A 40 27.21 -4.80 -26.42
N GLU A 41 27.45 -3.49 -26.44
CA GLU A 41 28.65 -2.89 -25.87
C GLU A 41 28.76 -3.13 -24.35
N ARG A 42 27.66 -2.97 -23.60
CA ARG A 42 27.63 -3.33 -22.18
C ARG A 42 27.89 -4.83 -21.95
N MET A 43 27.27 -5.71 -22.74
CA MET A 43 27.51 -7.15 -22.64
C MET A 43 28.98 -7.51 -22.94
N ALA A 44 29.60 -6.86 -23.94
CA ALA A 44 31.03 -7.03 -24.25
C ALA A 44 31.93 -6.60 -23.08
N SER A 45 31.59 -5.49 -22.42
CA SER A 45 32.27 -5.03 -21.21
C SER A 45 32.14 -6.04 -20.06
N HIS A 46 30.93 -6.53 -19.79
CA HIS A 46 30.68 -7.55 -18.76
C HIS A 46 31.42 -8.87 -19.04
N PHE A 47 31.47 -9.30 -20.29
CA PHE A 47 32.24 -10.48 -20.68
C PHE A 47 33.74 -10.30 -20.40
N SER A 48 34.28 -9.12 -20.70
CA SER A 48 35.69 -8.80 -20.42
C SER A 48 35.98 -8.82 -18.92
N ILE A 49 35.08 -8.27 -18.10
CA ILE A 49 35.16 -8.29 -16.63
C ILE A 49 35.12 -9.73 -16.10
N LEU A 50 34.22 -10.56 -16.64
CA LEU A 50 34.08 -11.97 -16.29
C LEU A 50 35.38 -12.75 -16.54
N ILE A 51 35.89 -12.69 -17.78
CA ILE A 51 37.09 -13.43 -18.17
C ILE A 51 38.30 -12.98 -17.35
N THR A 52 38.44 -11.67 -17.10
CA THR A 52 39.52 -11.13 -16.27
C THR A 52 39.49 -11.71 -14.84
N GLN A 53 38.31 -11.81 -14.23
CA GLN A 53 38.17 -12.39 -12.89
C GLN A 53 38.40 -13.89 -12.85
N VAL A 54 37.94 -14.63 -13.87
CA VAL A 54 38.16 -16.08 -13.98
C VAL A 54 39.65 -16.39 -14.12
N ILE A 55 40.37 -15.63 -14.95
CA ILE A 55 41.81 -15.81 -15.14
C ILE A 55 42.57 -15.49 -13.84
N ALA A 56 42.21 -14.42 -13.13
CA ALA A 56 42.89 -14.02 -11.91
C ALA A 56 42.69 -14.99 -10.74
N ALA A 57 41.58 -15.74 -10.72
CA ALA A 57 41.24 -16.68 -9.65
C ALA A 57 40.49 -17.91 -10.20
N PRO A 58 41.19 -18.87 -10.83
CA PRO A 58 40.57 -19.99 -11.55
C PRO A 58 39.76 -20.93 -10.66
N ASP A 59 40.14 -21.05 -9.38
CA ASP A 59 39.44 -21.90 -8.41
C ASP A 59 38.24 -21.19 -7.74
N LYS A 60 37.98 -19.91 -8.09
CA LYS A 60 36.86 -19.15 -7.55
C LYS A 60 35.53 -19.72 -8.04
N LYS A 61 34.58 -19.93 -7.13
CA LYS A 61 33.23 -20.41 -7.48
C LYS A 61 32.55 -19.40 -8.43
N ILE A 62 32.03 -19.90 -9.55
CA ILE A 62 31.36 -19.10 -10.59
C ILE A 62 30.30 -18.16 -9.99
N GLN A 63 29.49 -18.64 -9.03
CA GLN A 63 28.43 -17.86 -8.37
C GLN A 63 28.91 -16.60 -7.61
N THR A 64 30.22 -16.43 -7.41
CA THR A 64 30.82 -15.31 -6.67
C THR A 64 31.51 -14.30 -7.58
N ILE A 65 31.43 -14.50 -8.90
CA ILE A 65 32.03 -13.61 -9.90
C ILE A 65 31.00 -12.54 -10.27
N SER A 66 31.36 -11.26 -10.12
CA SER A 66 30.50 -10.15 -10.51
C SER A 66 30.65 -9.87 -12.01
N LEU A 67 29.53 -9.64 -12.69
CA LEU A 67 29.54 -9.14 -14.08
C LEU A 67 29.55 -7.61 -14.14
N LEU A 68 29.09 -6.96 -13.07
CA LEU A 68 28.98 -5.51 -13.02
C LEU A 68 30.36 -4.86 -12.98
N SER A 69 30.52 -3.81 -13.78
CA SER A 69 31.61 -2.86 -13.60
C SER A 69 31.48 -2.12 -12.26
N GLN A 70 32.58 -1.52 -11.80
CA GLN A 70 32.54 -0.70 -10.58
C GLN A 70 31.56 0.47 -10.71
N GLN A 71 31.45 1.07 -11.90
CA GLN A 71 30.52 2.15 -12.18
C GLN A 71 29.05 1.69 -12.08
N GLU A 72 28.72 0.54 -12.64
CA GLU A 72 27.35 -0.01 -12.54
C GLU A 72 27.02 -0.44 -11.12
N TYR A 73 27.99 -1.03 -10.41
CA TYR A 73 27.82 -1.36 -8.99
C TYR A 73 27.49 -0.11 -8.17
N GLN A 74 28.26 0.98 -8.37
CA GLN A 74 28.02 2.26 -7.72
C GLN A 74 26.63 2.81 -8.07
N GLN A 75 26.28 2.82 -9.36
CA GLN A 75 25.01 3.36 -9.81
C GLN A 75 23.80 2.58 -9.24
N ILE A 76 23.83 1.25 -9.34
CA ILE A 76 22.69 0.38 -9.00
C ILE A 76 22.53 0.26 -7.48
N LEU A 77 23.63 0.07 -6.75
CA LEU A 77 23.55 -0.23 -5.32
C LEU A 77 23.64 1.01 -4.44
N ILE A 78 24.28 2.07 -4.90
CA ILE A 78 24.46 3.29 -4.12
C ILE A 78 23.58 4.41 -4.69
N ASP A 79 23.85 4.89 -5.90
CA ASP A 79 23.26 6.14 -6.40
C ASP A 79 21.73 6.06 -6.53
N TRP A 80 21.19 4.95 -7.06
CA TRP A 80 19.74 4.73 -7.13
C TRP A 80 19.08 4.52 -5.77
N ASN A 81 19.83 4.08 -4.75
CA ASN A 81 19.31 3.82 -3.40
C ASN A 81 19.55 4.98 -2.42
N GLN A 82 20.11 6.11 -2.88
CA GLN A 82 20.22 7.35 -2.09
C GLN A 82 18.86 8.06 -1.94
N THR A 83 17.86 7.35 -1.41
CA THR A 83 16.48 7.83 -1.26
C THR A 83 16.18 8.33 0.15
N HIS A 84 17.20 8.59 0.97
CA HIS A 84 17.02 9.07 2.34
C HIS A 84 16.32 10.43 2.33
N GLN A 85 15.17 10.51 2.99
CA GLN A 85 14.37 11.73 3.15
C GLN A 85 13.86 11.80 4.57
N ASN A 86 13.80 13.02 5.12
CA ASN A 86 13.18 13.23 6.43
C ASN A 86 11.65 13.18 6.28
N PHE A 87 11.01 12.48 7.22
CA PHE A 87 9.56 12.43 7.35
C PHE A 87 9.19 12.37 8.85
N PRO A 88 7.92 12.60 9.23
CA PRO A 88 7.46 12.53 10.62
C PRO A 88 7.47 11.09 11.18
N ALA A 89 8.65 10.51 11.35
CA ALA A 89 8.85 9.09 11.64
C ALA A 89 8.40 8.67 13.05
N ASP A 90 8.19 9.63 13.95
CA ASP A 90 7.68 9.44 15.31
C ASP A 90 6.15 9.57 15.41
N LYS A 91 5.47 9.97 14.32
CA LYS A 91 4.03 10.22 14.33
C LYS A 91 3.21 8.99 14.01
N THR A 92 1.91 9.09 14.29
CA THR A 92 0.90 8.11 13.90
C THR A 92 -0.20 8.74 13.04
N ILE A 93 -0.99 7.91 12.36
CA ILE A 93 -2.12 8.39 11.55
C ILE A 93 -3.17 9.13 12.41
N PRO A 94 -3.58 8.61 13.58
CA PRO A 94 -4.46 9.36 14.49
C PRO A 94 -3.93 10.73 14.89
N GLU A 95 -2.62 10.87 15.14
CA GLU A 95 -2.02 12.15 15.51
C GLU A 95 -2.03 13.15 14.34
N LEU A 96 -1.64 12.72 13.14
CA LEU A 96 -1.65 13.58 11.96
C LEU A 96 -3.07 13.99 11.58
N PHE A 97 -4.04 13.07 11.71
CA PHE A 97 -5.45 13.37 11.56
C PHE A 97 -5.93 14.41 12.59
N HIS A 98 -5.61 14.22 13.87
CA HIS A 98 -6.00 15.17 14.93
C HIS A 98 -5.38 16.56 14.74
N GLN A 99 -4.12 16.63 14.27
CA GLN A 99 -3.50 17.90 13.86
C GLN A 99 -4.29 18.58 12.74
N GLN A 100 -4.76 17.82 11.74
CA GLN A 100 -5.57 18.37 10.66
C GLN A 100 -6.95 18.84 11.14
N VAL A 101 -7.60 18.07 12.03
CA VAL A 101 -8.87 18.45 12.68
C VAL A 101 -8.73 19.79 13.41
N THR A 102 -7.59 20.00 14.09
CA THR A 102 -7.32 21.26 14.80
C THR A 102 -7.13 22.43 13.83
N LYS A 103 -6.54 22.21 12.65
CA LYS A 103 -6.31 23.24 11.63
C LYS A 103 -7.59 23.67 10.92
N THR A 104 -8.44 22.71 10.54
CA THR A 104 -9.62 22.97 9.69
C THR A 104 -10.86 22.19 10.18
N PRO A 105 -11.35 22.44 11.39
CA PRO A 105 -12.40 21.62 12.01
C PRO A 105 -13.73 21.65 11.24
N GLU A 106 -14.09 22.80 10.66
CA GLU A 106 -15.36 23.00 9.96
C GLU A 106 -15.31 22.63 8.47
N ASN A 107 -14.13 22.29 7.94
CA ASN A 107 -14.04 21.83 6.56
C ASN A 107 -14.64 20.42 6.45
N VAL A 108 -15.34 20.17 5.34
CA VAL A 108 -15.89 18.83 5.04
C VAL A 108 -14.75 17.86 4.76
N ALA A 109 -14.69 16.78 5.55
CA ALA A 109 -13.65 15.75 5.48
C ALA A 109 -14.09 14.56 4.61
N VAL A 110 -15.33 14.12 4.75
CA VAL A 110 -15.85 12.92 4.07
C VAL A 110 -17.23 13.22 3.49
N ILE A 111 -17.47 12.77 2.26
CA ILE A 111 -18.76 12.87 1.56
C ILE A 111 -19.14 11.48 1.05
N PHE A 112 -20.36 11.07 1.33
CA PHE A 112 -20.97 9.86 0.80
C PHE A 112 -22.43 10.11 0.49
N GLU A 113 -22.77 10.14 -0.80
CA GLU A 113 -24.12 10.53 -1.26
C GLU A 113 -24.52 11.88 -0.62
N ASP A 114 -25.69 11.96 -0.01
CA ASP A 114 -26.20 13.18 0.65
C ASP A 114 -25.60 13.40 2.05
N ASN A 115 -24.79 12.48 2.56
CA ASN A 115 -24.17 12.59 3.87
C ASN A 115 -22.77 13.19 3.77
N CYS A 116 -22.49 14.19 4.59
CA CYS A 116 -21.14 14.71 4.77
C CYS A 116 -20.79 14.83 6.25
N LEU A 117 -19.51 14.65 6.59
CA LEU A 117 -18.98 15.01 7.90
C LEU A 117 -17.87 16.03 7.75
N THR A 118 -17.88 17.03 8.62
CA THR A 118 -16.71 17.88 8.85
C THR A 118 -15.58 17.11 9.52
N TYR A 119 -14.36 17.66 9.49
CA TYR A 119 -13.24 17.11 10.24
C TYR A 119 -13.56 16.96 11.73
N ARG A 120 -14.23 17.95 12.33
CA ARG A 120 -14.67 17.91 13.73
C ARG A 120 -15.66 16.77 13.96
N GLU A 121 -16.70 16.65 13.14
CA GLU A 121 -17.73 15.61 13.31
C GLU A 121 -17.15 14.21 13.13
N LEU A 122 -16.25 14.03 12.16
CA LEU A 122 -15.55 12.77 11.95
C LEU A 122 -14.65 12.41 13.14
N ASP A 123 -13.94 13.40 13.70
CA ASP A 123 -13.12 13.22 14.89
C ASP A 123 -13.94 12.81 16.11
N GLU A 124 -15.02 13.54 16.38
CA GLU A 124 -15.92 13.27 17.51
C GLU A 124 -16.55 11.87 17.40
N ARG A 125 -17.11 11.51 16.24
CA ARG A 125 -17.75 10.19 16.03
C ARG A 125 -16.74 9.05 16.16
N SER A 126 -15.52 9.23 15.64
CA SER A 126 -14.46 8.22 15.77
C SER A 126 -13.91 8.15 17.20
N ASN A 127 -13.90 9.26 17.97
CA ASN A 127 -13.58 9.24 19.39
C ASN A 127 -14.62 8.45 20.19
N GLN A 128 -15.90 8.66 19.92
CA GLN A 128 -17.01 7.96 20.57
C GLN A 128 -16.90 6.43 20.38
N LEU A 129 -16.72 6.00 19.14
CA LEU A 129 -16.48 4.59 18.85
C LEU A 129 -15.17 4.08 19.46
N GLY A 130 -14.10 4.88 19.45
CA GLY A 130 -12.83 4.52 20.09
C GLY A 130 -12.96 4.28 21.60
N HIS A 131 -13.72 5.11 22.31
CA HIS A 131 -14.05 4.90 23.73
C HIS A 131 -14.87 3.64 23.94
N HIS A 132 -15.87 3.40 23.10
CA HIS A 132 -16.66 2.18 23.15
C HIS A 132 -15.79 0.93 22.96
N LEU A 133 -14.89 0.92 21.96
CA LEU A 133 -13.93 -0.15 21.72
C LEU A 133 -13.03 -0.41 22.95
N LYS A 134 -12.53 0.64 23.58
CA LYS A 134 -11.74 0.52 24.82
C LYS A 134 -12.54 -0.07 25.97
N ASN A 135 -13.79 0.34 26.14
CA ASN A 135 -14.69 -0.23 27.16
C ASN A 135 -14.94 -1.72 26.92
N LEU A 136 -14.91 -2.17 25.67
CA LEU A 136 -15.01 -3.59 25.30
C LEU A 136 -13.69 -4.37 25.41
N GLY A 137 -12.59 -3.71 25.79
CA GLY A 137 -11.30 -4.34 26.05
C GLY A 137 -10.23 -4.13 24.97
N VAL A 138 -10.49 -3.35 23.91
CA VAL A 138 -9.47 -3.05 22.90
C VAL A 138 -8.34 -2.22 23.51
N ARG A 139 -7.10 -2.61 23.24
CA ARG A 139 -5.87 -1.97 23.73
C ARG A 139 -4.88 -1.84 22.57
N THR A 140 -3.82 -1.04 22.77
CA THR A 140 -2.70 -0.94 21.83
C THR A 140 -2.16 -2.33 21.47
N GLY A 141 -1.91 -2.57 20.18
CA GLY A 141 -1.43 -3.85 19.64
C GLY A 141 -2.54 -4.88 19.37
N ALA A 142 -3.80 -4.61 19.73
CA ALA A 142 -4.91 -5.46 19.33
C ALA A 142 -5.17 -5.40 17.80
N LEU A 143 -5.82 -6.43 17.28
CA LEU A 143 -6.30 -6.47 15.91
C LEU A 143 -7.83 -6.47 15.90
N VAL A 144 -8.43 -5.51 15.20
CA VAL A 144 -9.89 -5.39 15.07
C VAL A 144 -10.27 -5.64 13.61
N ALA A 145 -11.08 -6.65 13.37
CA ALA A 145 -11.63 -6.91 12.05
C ALA A 145 -12.73 -5.90 11.72
N ILE A 146 -12.79 -5.47 10.45
CA ILE A 146 -13.81 -4.56 9.94
C ILE A 146 -14.43 -5.16 8.67
N MET A 147 -15.74 -5.40 8.70
CA MET A 147 -16.52 -5.90 7.57
C MET A 147 -17.70 -4.95 7.36
N LEU A 148 -17.44 -3.85 6.67
CA LEU A 148 -18.41 -2.80 6.38
C LEU A 148 -18.41 -2.52 4.88
N GLU A 149 -19.57 -2.19 4.34
CA GLU A 149 -19.65 -1.54 3.04
C GLU A 149 -19.12 -0.10 3.12
N ARG A 150 -18.80 0.48 1.96
CA ARG A 150 -18.37 1.89 1.88
C ARG A 150 -19.48 2.80 2.38
N SER A 151 -19.17 3.52 3.46
CA SER A 151 -20.03 4.53 4.05
C SER A 151 -19.19 5.45 4.95
N VAL A 152 -19.79 6.52 5.45
CA VAL A 152 -19.15 7.40 6.45
C VAL A 152 -18.74 6.60 7.70
N GLU A 153 -19.57 5.67 8.13
CA GLU A 153 -19.35 4.81 9.28
C GLU A 153 -18.13 3.90 9.11
N MET A 154 -17.80 3.51 7.88
CA MET A 154 -16.55 2.80 7.57
C MET A 154 -15.33 3.65 7.94
N ILE A 155 -15.32 4.94 7.56
CA ILE A 155 -14.21 5.86 7.88
C ILE A 155 -14.13 6.14 9.38
N VAL A 156 -15.29 6.36 10.01
CA VAL A 156 -15.40 6.48 11.48
C VAL A 156 -14.80 5.25 12.18
N SER A 157 -15.12 4.05 11.70
CA SER A 157 -14.64 2.78 12.28
C SER A 157 -13.13 2.60 12.12
N LEU A 158 -12.58 2.89 10.95
CA LEU A 158 -11.14 2.82 10.71
C LEU A 158 -10.37 3.77 11.63
N LEU A 159 -10.79 5.03 11.72
CA LEU A 159 -10.16 6.01 12.61
C LEU A 159 -10.31 5.63 14.09
N ALA A 160 -11.49 5.13 14.49
CA ALA A 160 -11.74 4.70 15.85
C ALA A 160 -10.81 3.56 16.27
N ILE A 161 -10.63 2.55 15.40
CA ILE A 161 -9.70 1.44 15.63
C ILE A 161 -8.27 1.98 15.84
N LEU A 162 -7.77 2.81 14.92
CA LEU A 162 -6.43 3.37 15.00
C LEU A 162 -6.24 4.23 16.26
N LYS A 163 -7.25 5.02 16.66
CA LYS A 163 -7.24 5.83 17.90
C LYS A 163 -7.17 5.01 19.19
N THR A 164 -7.47 3.71 19.14
CA THR A 164 -7.24 2.80 20.27
C THR A 164 -5.82 2.23 20.34
N GLY A 165 -4.98 2.51 19.35
CA GLY A 165 -3.68 1.86 19.16
C GLY A 165 -3.78 0.45 18.55
N ALA A 166 -4.97 0.05 18.08
CA ALA A 166 -5.19 -1.22 17.42
C ALA A 166 -5.00 -1.09 15.90
N ALA A 167 -4.63 -2.19 15.27
CA ALA A 167 -4.63 -2.32 13.81
C ALA A 167 -6.02 -2.73 13.30
N TYR A 168 -6.39 -2.28 12.11
CA TYR A 168 -7.59 -2.80 11.44
C TYR A 168 -7.25 -3.96 10.48
N LEU A 169 -8.16 -4.94 10.40
CA LEU A 169 -8.14 -6.03 9.42
C LEU A 169 -9.39 -5.94 8.55
N PRO A 170 -9.29 -5.46 7.30
CA PRO A 170 -10.44 -5.36 6.41
C PRO A 170 -10.84 -6.74 5.89
N LEU A 171 -12.15 -7.03 6.01
CA LEU A 171 -12.81 -8.20 5.45
C LEU A 171 -13.75 -7.73 4.35
N ASP A 172 -13.54 -8.20 3.13
CA ASP A 172 -14.42 -7.88 2.01
C ASP A 172 -15.73 -8.70 2.12
N PRO A 173 -16.91 -8.07 2.22
CA PRO A 173 -18.16 -8.80 2.29
C PRO A 173 -18.49 -9.61 1.04
N GLU A 174 -17.77 -9.43 -0.08
CA GLU A 174 -17.94 -10.25 -1.28
C GLU A 174 -17.06 -11.51 -1.26
N TYR A 175 -16.17 -11.67 -0.28
CA TYR A 175 -15.35 -12.88 -0.18
C TYR A 175 -16.18 -14.10 0.21
N PRO A 176 -15.83 -15.29 -0.30
CA PRO A 176 -16.47 -16.53 0.12
C PRO A 176 -16.42 -16.71 1.64
N GLN A 177 -17.52 -17.18 2.23
CA GLN A 177 -17.65 -17.40 3.68
C GLN A 177 -16.46 -18.16 4.28
N GLN A 178 -15.94 -19.18 3.58
CA GLN A 178 -14.80 -19.97 4.05
C GLN A 178 -13.53 -19.11 4.21
N ARG A 179 -13.30 -18.19 3.27
CA ARG A 179 -12.18 -17.24 3.32
C ARG A 179 -12.32 -16.28 4.48
N LEU A 180 -13.52 -15.71 4.69
CA LEU A 180 -13.82 -14.82 5.82
C LEU A 180 -13.62 -15.52 7.16
N THR A 181 -14.12 -16.75 7.29
CA THR A 181 -13.98 -17.57 8.50
C THR A 181 -12.52 -17.91 8.77
N TYR A 182 -11.76 -18.25 7.73
CA TYR A 182 -10.32 -18.50 7.83
C TYR A 182 -9.57 -17.26 8.30
N MET A 183 -9.78 -16.11 7.66
CA MET A 183 -9.11 -14.86 8.01
C MET A 183 -9.37 -14.46 9.47
N LEU A 184 -10.61 -14.56 9.94
CA LEU A 184 -10.96 -14.30 11.35
C LEU A 184 -10.28 -15.26 12.33
N ALA A 185 -10.17 -16.54 11.96
CA ALA A 185 -9.55 -17.57 12.82
C ALA A 185 -8.02 -17.42 12.86
N ASP A 186 -7.40 -17.21 11.71
CA ASP A 186 -5.95 -17.06 11.53
C ASP A 186 -5.45 -15.77 12.19
N SER A 187 -6.18 -14.66 12.02
CA SER A 187 -5.78 -13.36 12.55
C SER A 187 -5.96 -13.20 14.05
N GLN A 188 -6.77 -14.07 14.67
CA GLN A 188 -7.17 -13.96 16.09
C GLN A 188 -7.70 -12.56 16.46
N ALA A 189 -8.46 -11.92 15.54
CA ALA A 189 -9.00 -10.59 15.78
C ALA A 189 -9.84 -10.57 17.08
N SER A 190 -9.61 -9.57 17.93
CA SER A 190 -10.25 -9.47 19.24
C SER A 190 -11.72 -9.05 19.15
N LEU A 191 -12.05 -8.29 18.11
CA LEU A 191 -13.39 -7.82 17.78
C LEU A 191 -13.62 -7.81 16.28
N LEU A 192 -14.89 -7.85 15.89
CA LEU A 192 -15.37 -7.58 14.54
C LEU A 192 -16.34 -6.40 14.57
N ILE A 193 -16.11 -5.37 13.76
CA ILE A 193 -17.08 -4.30 13.51
C ILE A 193 -17.77 -4.59 12.18
N SER A 194 -19.11 -4.63 12.18
CA SER A 194 -19.88 -4.89 10.96
C SER A 194 -21.29 -4.30 11.01
N GLN A 195 -21.98 -4.35 9.87
CA GLN A 195 -23.42 -4.09 9.77
C GLN A 195 -24.19 -5.41 9.92
N SER A 196 -25.33 -5.38 10.60
CA SER A 196 -26.08 -6.60 10.95
C SER A 196 -26.47 -7.46 9.75
N TYR A 197 -26.74 -6.85 8.59
CA TYR A 197 -27.17 -7.59 7.39
C TYR A 197 -26.02 -8.36 6.72
N LEU A 198 -24.76 -7.90 6.84
CA LEU A 198 -23.58 -8.56 6.27
C LEU A 198 -23.22 -9.84 7.03
N LEU A 199 -23.50 -9.89 8.33
CA LEU A 199 -23.14 -11.02 9.20
C LEU A 199 -23.89 -12.31 8.87
N LYS A 200 -24.99 -12.24 8.12
CA LYS A 200 -25.71 -13.43 7.62
C LYS A 200 -24.80 -14.33 6.77
N GLN A 201 -23.76 -13.77 6.16
CA GLN A 201 -22.79 -14.52 5.35
C GLN A 201 -21.82 -15.37 6.19
N ILE A 202 -21.69 -15.08 7.49
CA ILE A 202 -20.80 -15.81 8.40
C ILE A 202 -21.68 -16.44 9.51
N PRO A 203 -22.28 -17.61 9.28
CA PRO A 203 -23.26 -18.21 10.19
C PRO A 203 -22.67 -18.66 11.54
N LYS A 204 -21.36 -18.60 11.76
CA LYS A 204 -20.67 -19.04 12.98
C LYS A 204 -19.52 -18.11 13.39
N ILE A 205 -19.81 -16.83 13.58
CA ILE A 205 -18.82 -15.88 14.08
C ILE A 205 -18.54 -16.19 15.56
N LYS A 206 -17.29 -16.56 15.87
CA LYS A 206 -16.84 -16.79 17.25
C LYS A 206 -16.24 -15.53 17.90
N VAL A 207 -15.96 -14.52 17.09
CA VAL A 207 -15.39 -13.24 17.52
C VAL A 207 -16.51 -12.33 18.05
N LYS A 208 -16.26 -11.64 19.15
CA LYS A 208 -17.21 -10.66 19.67
C LYS A 208 -17.44 -9.56 18.63
N THR A 209 -18.70 -9.34 18.28
CA THR A 209 -19.07 -8.50 17.14
C THR A 209 -19.84 -7.28 17.59
N ILE A 210 -19.49 -6.12 17.04
CA ILE A 210 -20.22 -4.87 17.16
C ILE A 210 -21.10 -4.71 15.92
N HIS A 211 -22.40 -4.62 16.16
CA HIS A 211 -23.42 -4.34 15.17
C HIS A 211 -23.60 -2.84 15.06
N LEU A 212 -22.80 -2.20 14.21
CA LEU A 212 -22.69 -0.74 14.18
C LEU A 212 -24.04 -0.05 13.93
N ASP A 213 -24.89 -0.65 13.10
CA ASP A 213 -26.24 -0.20 12.77
C ASP A 213 -27.24 -0.27 13.94
N LYS A 214 -26.99 -1.14 14.93
CA LYS A 214 -27.87 -1.34 16.10
C LYS A 214 -27.34 -0.68 17.36
N GLU A 215 -26.02 -0.59 17.48
CA GLU A 215 -25.34 -0.15 18.70
C GLU A 215 -24.96 1.34 18.65
N TRP A 216 -25.14 2.02 17.50
CA TRP A 216 -24.73 3.42 17.34
C TRP A 216 -25.30 4.36 18.41
N ASN A 217 -26.57 4.18 18.80
CA ASN A 217 -27.21 5.01 19.82
C ASN A 217 -26.51 4.94 21.18
N ASN A 218 -25.92 3.79 21.52
CA ASN A 218 -25.13 3.63 22.75
C ASN A 218 -23.71 4.16 22.56
N ILE A 219 -23.11 3.90 21.39
CA ILE A 219 -21.77 4.38 21.02
C ILE A 219 -21.73 5.91 21.05
N SER A 220 -22.76 6.58 20.52
CA SER A 220 -22.86 8.04 20.45
C SER A 220 -23.03 8.72 21.80
N GLN A 221 -23.23 7.97 22.90
CA GLN A 221 -23.20 8.50 24.27
C GLN A 221 -21.79 8.50 24.88
N CYS A 222 -20.82 7.84 24.24
CA CYS A 222 -19.44 7.87 24.69
C CYS A 222 -18.84 9.29 24.53
N SER A 223 -17.70 9.52 25.17
CA SER A 223 -17.03 10.82 25.09
C SER A 223 -16.62 11.14 23.65
N LYS A 224 -16.83 12.41 23.27
CA LYS A 224 -16.38 12.97 21.99
C LYS A 224 -14.90 13.36 21.99
N GLN A 225 -14.27 13.39 23.16
CA GLN A 225 -12.87 13.79 23.31
C GLN A 225 -11.93 12.64 22.98
N THR A 226 -10.77 12.96 22.42
CA THR A 226 -9.70 11.98 22.18
C THR A 226 -9.27 11.34 23.50
N ALA A 227 -9.32 10.02 23.54
CA ALA A 227 -8.87 9.25 24.70
C ALA A 227 -7.34 9.25 24.78
N THR A 228 -6.77 9.47 25.96
CA THR A 228 -5.32 9.37 26.18
C THR A 228 -4.85 7.94 25.91
N THR A 229 -3.99 7.75 24.91
CA THR A 229 -3.37 6.46 24.58
C THR A 229 -2.00 6.70 23.98
N THR A 230 -1.03 5.97 24.50
CA THR A 230 0.31 5.93 23.94
C THR A 230 0.29 4.98 22.74
N ILE A 231 0.53 5.55 21.55
CA ILE A 231 0.64 4.81 20.29
C ILE A 231 2.02 5.14 19.72
N SER A 232 2.80 4.12 19.42
CA SER A 232 4.11 4.24 18.78
C SER A 232 3.95 4.25 17.26
N ALA A 233 4.85 4.92 16.56
CA ALA A 233 4.94 4.81 15.10
C ALA A 233 5.26 3.38 14.63
N GLU A 234 5.88 2.56 15.49
CA GLU A 234 6.15 1.14 15.19
C GLU A 234 4.95 0.22 15.44
N ASP A 235 3.87 0.72 16.06
CA ASP A 235 2.64 -0.06 16.22
C ASP A 235 1.98 -0.31 14.86
N ASN A 236 1.32 -1.46 14.77
CA ASN A 236 0.64 -1.89 13.56
C ASN A 236 -0.54 -0.97 13.24
N ALA A 237 -0.59 -0.43 12.02
CA ALA A 237 -1.72 0.35 11.53
C ALA A 237 -2.79 -0.56 10.90
N TYR A 238 -2.38 -1.55 10.12
CA TYR A 238 -3.30 -2.47 9.46
C TYR A 238 -2.70 -3.83 9.15
N VAL A 239 -3.58 -4.79 8.90
CA VAL A 239 -3.24 -6.12 8.38
C VAL A 239 -4.10 -6.40 7.16
N ILE A 240 -3.51 -6.60 5.98
CA ILE A 240 -4.24 -6.93 4.74
C ILE A 240 -3.82 -8.31 4.25
N TYR A 241 -4.79 -9.18 3.97
CA TYR A 241 -4.52 -10.53 3.48
C TYR A 241 -4.30 -10.57 1.97
N THR A 242 -3.25 -11.26 1.55
CA THR A 242 -2.94 -11.53 0.14
C THR A 242 -3.21 -12.99 -0.21
N SER A 243 -3.23 -13.36 -1.50
CA SER A 243 -3.58 -14.72 -1.96
C SER A 243 -2.62 -15.82 -1.49
N GLY A 244 -1.37 -15.48 -1.15
CA GLY A 244 -0.36 -16.42 -0.67
C GLY A 244 0.08 -17.43 -1.75
N SER A 245 1.39 -17.58 -1.97
CA SER A 245 1.93 -18.52 -2.97
C SER A 245 1.64 -20.00 -2.66
N THR A 246 1.28 -20.31 -1.42
CA THR A 246 0.94 -21.66 -0.94
C THR A 246 -0.57 -21.97 -1.00
N GLY A 247 -1.37 -21.08 -1.59
CA GLY A 247 -2.83 -21.21 -1.69
C GLY A 247 -3.61 -20.84 -0.42
N GLN A 248 -2.91 -20.65 0.71
CA GLN A 248 -3.49 -20.12 1.94
C GLN A 248 -3.21 -18.61 2.05
N PRO A 249 -4.24 -17.77 2.23
CA PRO A 249 -4.06 -16.34 2.38
C PRO A 249 -3.16 -15.97 3.55
N LYS A 250 -2.33 -14.92 3.41
CA LYS A 250 -1.41 -14.46 4.47
C LYS A 250 -1.64 -12.99 4.79
N GLY A 251 -1.75 -12.67 6.08
CA GLY A 251 -1.85 -11.30 6.56
C GLY A 251 -0.51 -10.56 6.48
N VAL A 252 -0.47 -9.48 5.71
CA VAL A 252 0.66 -8.55 5.63
C VAL A 252 0.40 -7.43 6.62
N ILE A 253 1.32 -7.26 7.57
CA ILE A 253 1.23 -6.28 8.65
C ILE A 253 2.02 -5.04 8.24
N LEU A 254 1.44 -3.84 8.39
CA LEU A 254 2.15 -2.59 8.19
C LEU A 254 2.04 -1.69 9.42
N SER A 255 3.16 -1.07 9.82
CA SER A 255 3.20 -0.10 10.92
C SER A 255 2.76 1.30 10.48
N HIS A 256 2.45 2.16 11.47
CA HIS A 256 2.20 3.58 11.24
C HIS A 256 3.37 4.27 10.54
N ARG A 257 4.61 3.97 10.94
CA ARG A 257 5.83 4.54 10.36
C ARG A 257 5.95 4.27 8.87
N GLY A 258 5.74 3.01 8.46
CA GLY A 258 5.79 2.61 7.05
C GLY A 258 4.74 3.34 6.22
N LEU A 259 3.52 3.46 6.77
CA LEU A 259 2.44 4.18 6.12
C LEU A 259 2.73 5.69 6.01
N ILE A 260 3.22 6.34 7.07
CA ILE A 260 3.50 7.78 7.05
C ILE A 260 4.64 8.12 6.10
N ASN A 261 5.67 7.27 6.02
CA ASN A 261 6.73 7.42 5.02
C ASN A 261 6.12 7.44 3.60
N TYR A 262 5.25 6.48 3.29
CA TYR A 262 4.58 6.39 1.99
C TYR A 262 3.69 7.62 1.70
N LEU A 263 2.87 8.06 2.65
CA LEU A 263 1.99 9.21 2.46
C LEU A 263 2.78 10.52 2.35
N THR A 264 3.89 10.64 3.07
CA THR A 264 4.77 11.81 2.99
C THR A 264 5.45 11.89 1.63
N TRP A 265 5.98 10.76 1.13
CA TRP A 265 6.50 10.69 -0.24
C TRP A 265 5.45 11.07 -1.27
N ARG A 266 4.21 10.56 -1.13
CA ARG A 266 3.11 10.87 -2.05
C ARG A 266 2.78 12.37 -2.03
N GLN A 267 2.68 12.98 -0.84
CA GLN A 267 2.46 14.41 -0.69
C GLN A 267 3.57 15.25 -1.33
N GLN A 268 4.83 14.81 -1.26
CA GLN A 268 5.96 15.51 -1.90
C GLN A 268 5.93 15.40 -3.43
N LYS A 269 5.48 14.26 -3.98
CA LYS A 269 5.45 14.02 -5.43
C LYS A 269 4.20 14.57 -6.12
N THR A 270 3.07 14.60 -5.43
CA THR A 270 1.80 15.08 -5.98
C THR A 270 1.06 15.81 -4.87
N PRO A 271 1.38 17.08 -4.57
CA PRO A 271 0.84 17.79 -3.42
C PRO A 271 -0.69 17.86 -3.44
N LEU A 272 -1.31 17.39 -2.36
CA LEU A 272 -2.73 17.56 -2.09
C LEU A 272 -2.93 18.74 -1.13
N THR A 273 -3.99 19.51 -1.36
CA THR A 273 -4.39 20.69 -0.60
C THR A 273 -5.82 20.57 -0.11
N SER A 274 -6.26 21.49 0.74
CA SER A 274 -7.64 21.49 1.24
C SER A 274 -8.72 21.80 0.20
N GLN A 275 -8.32 22.19 -1.01
CA GLN A 275 -9.24 22.40 -2.14
C GLN A 275 -9.46 21.13 -2.98
N ASP A 276 -8.61 20.12 -2.79
CA ASP A 276 -8.64 18.91 -3.57
C ASP A 276 -9.59 17.87 -2.99
N LYS A 277 -10.00 16.95 -3.86
CA LYS A 277 -10.89 15.84 -3.53
C LYS A 277 -10.24 14.54 -3.95
N VAL A 278 -10.36 13.53 -3.10
CA VAL A 278 -9.85 12.19 -3.37
C VAL A 278 -11.02 11.23 -3.43
N LEU A 279 -11.11 10.47 -4.52
CA LEU A 279 -12.09 9.41 -4.66
C LEU A 279 -11.62 8.13 -3.95
N GLN A 280 -12.41 7.67 -2.99
CA GLN A 280 -12.30 6.35 -2.40
C GLN A 280 -13.12 5.35 -3.23
N LYS A 281 -12.45 4.63 -4.12
CA LYS A 281 -13.09 3.61 -4.99
C LYS A 281 -12.62 2.20 -4.67
N THR A 282 -11.40 2.06 -4.19
CA THR A 282 -10.74 0.76 -4.10
C THR A 282 -11.27 0.01 -2.87
N PRO A 283 -11.64 -1.28 -2.96
CA PRO A 283 -12.08 -2.03 -1.79
C PRO A 283 -11.02 -1.98 -0.68
N ILE A 284 -11.46 -1.82 0.58
CA ILE A 284 -10.54 -1.64 1.71
C ILE A 284 -9.70 -2.89 2.02
N SER A 285 -10.05 -4.02 1.42
CA SER A 285 -9.31 -5.28 1.45
C SER A 285 -8.05 -5.27 0.55
N PHE A 286 -7.80 -4.19 -0.19
CA PHE A 286 -6.61 -3.98 -1.02
C PHE A 286 -5.81 -2.77 -0.52
N ASP A 287 -4.48 -2.90 -0.47
CA ASP A 287 -3.57 -1.88 0.05
C ASP A 287 -3.61 -0.54 -0.70
N VAL A 288 -3.96 -0.55 -1.99
CA VAL A 288 -4.19 0.67 -2.77
C VAL A 288 -5.26 1.58 -2.14
N SER A 289 -6.24 1.04 -1.40
CA SER A 289 -7.23 1.89 -0.72
C SER A 289 -6.61 2.75 0.39
N VAL A 290 -5.47 2.34 0.95
CA VAL A 290 -4.92 2.94 2.18
C VAL A 290 -4.55 4.41 1.97
N TRP A 291 -3.97 4.76 0.83
CA TRP A 291 -3.69 6.16 0.53
C TRP A 291 -4.98 6.93 0.20
N GLU A 292 -5.95 6.31 -0.48
CA GLU A 292 -7.25 6.93 -0.73
C GLU A 292 -7.93 7.32 0.60
N LEU A 293 -7.81 6.46 1.62
CA LEU A 293 -8.42 6.65 2.94
C LEU A 293 -7.74 7.74 3.77
N PHE A 294 -6.41 7.67 3.94
CA PHE A 294 -5.75 8.48 4.98
C PHE A 294 -5.06 9.73 4.44
N TRP A 295 -4.62 9.74 3.18
CA TRP A 295 -3.92 10.88 2.60
C TRP A 295 -4.75 12.18 2.63
N PRO A 296 -6.01 12.23 2.17
CA PRO A 296 -6.82 13.44 2.26
C PRO A 296 -7.06 13.85 3.72
N LEU A 297 -7.29 12.88 4.60
CA LEU A 297 -7.59 13.14 6.02
C LEU A 297 -6.42 13.75 6.80
N ILE A 298 -5.17 13.52 6.40
CA ILE A 298 -4.00 14.14 7.04
C ILE A 298 -3.52 15.43 6.36
N THR A 299 -4.14 15.83 5.24
CA THR A 299 -3.75 17.00 4.44
C THR A 299 -4.82 18.08 4.34
N GLY A 300 -6.05 17.80 4.78
CA GLY A 300 -7.15 18.76 4.77
C GLY A 300 -8.08 18.66 3.57
N ALA A 301 -7.82 17.74 2.65
CA ALA A 301 -8.62 17.46 1.46
C ALA A 301 -9.90 16.67 1.79
N GLN A 302 -10.84 16.67 0.85
CA GLN A 302 -12.11 15.97 1.01
C GLN A 302 -12.02 14.55 0.45
N LEU A 303 -12.58 13.58 1.18
CA LEU A 303 -12.69 12.18 0.77
C LEU A 303 -14.09 11.90 0.24
N ILE A 304 -14.22 11.62 -1.05
CA ILE A 304 -15.49 11.24 -1.70
C ILE A 304 -15.58 9.73 -1.75
N LEU A 305 -16.61 9.13 -1.16
CA LEU A 305 -16.80 7.69 -1.16
C LEU A 305 -17.68 7.27 -2.35
N ALA A 306 -17.18 6.36 -3.19
CA ALA A 306 -18.04 5.71 -4.20
C ALA A 306 -18.94 4.66 -3.53
N LYS A 307 -20.16 4.49 -4.07
CA LYS A 307 -21.14 3.51 -3.58
C LYS A 307 -20.60 2.07 -3.60
N PRO A 308 -21.11 1.19 -2.72
CA PRO A 308 -20.82 -0.25 -2.78
C PRO A 308 -21.03 -0.80 -4.20
N GLY A 309 -20.11 -1.64 -4.67
CA GLY A 309 -20.10 -2.13 -6.06
C GLY A 309 -19.75 -1.11 -7.15
N GLY A 310 -19.87 0.20 -6.91
CA GLY A 310 -19.72 1.27 -7.91
C GLY A 310 -18.33 1.36 -8.55
N HIS A 311 -17.30 0.81 -7.91
CA HIS A 311 -15.95 0.70 -8.47
C HIS A 311 -15.85 -0.15 -9.75
N ARG A 312 -16.88 -0.96 -10.05
CA ARG A 312 -16.97 -1.78 -11.27
C ARG A 312 -17.74 -1.09 -12.41
N ASP A 313 -18.41 0.01 -12.10
CA ASP A 313 -19.26 0.74 -13.05
C ASP A 313 -18.53 2.00 -13.52
N SER A 314 -17.95 1.92 -14.73
CA SER A 314 -17.19 3.04 -15.31
C SER A 314 -18.05 4.28 -15.56
N SER A 315 -19.32 4.12 -15.95
CA SER A 315 -20.21 5.24 -16.24
C SER A 315 -20.56 6.00 -14.96
N TYR A 316 -20.87 5.26 -13.89
CA TYR A 316 -21.06 5.83 -12.55
C TYR A 316 -19.81 6.57 -12.06
N LEU A 317 -18.61 6.01 -12.22
CA LEU A 317 -17.37 6.66 -11.77
C LEU A 317 -17.11 7.96 -12.55
N VAL A 318 -17.32 7.98 -13.86
CA VAL A 318 -17.19 9.20 -14.67
C VAL A 318 -18.17 10.27 -14.20
N GLU A 319 -19.42 9.89 -13.94
CA GLU A 319 -20.44 10.80 -13.43
C GLU A 319 -20.06 11.36 -12.05
N LEU A 320 -19.65 10.48 -11.12
CA LEU A 320 -19.25 10.86 -9.77
C LEU A 320 -18.06 11.83 -9.78
N ILE A 321 -17.04 11.55 -10.60
CA ILE A 321 -15.86 12.41 -10.78
C ILE A 321 -16.28 13.79 -11.28
N LYS A 322 -17.13 13.85 -12.31
CA LYS A 322 -17.62 15.12 -12.87
C LYS A 322 -18.47 15.90 -11.88
N GLN A 323 -19.44 15.25 -11.22
CA GLN A 323 -20.33 15.90 -10.25
C GLN A 323 -19.56 16.48 -9.07
N ASN A 324 -18.49 15.83 -8.65
CA ASN A 324 -17.71 16.25 -7.50
C ASN A 324 -16.46 17.05 -7.87
N ASN A 325 -16.10 17.23 -9.14
CA ASN A 325 -14.84 17.86 -9.55
C ASN A 325 -13.62 17.22 -8.85
N ILE A 326 -13.53 15.88 -8.95
CA ILE A 326 -12.39 15.09 -8.44
C ILE A 326 -11.24 15.16 -9.46
#